data_AF-A0A1H8WZ79-F1
#
_entry.id   AF-A0A1H8WZ79-F1
#
_cell.length_a   1.000
_cell.length_b   1.000
_cell.length_c   1.000
_cell.angle_alpha   90.00
_cell.angle_beta   90.00
_cell.angle_gamma   90.00
#
_symmetry.space_group_name_H-M   'P 1'
#
loop_
_entity.id
_entity.type
_entity.pdbx_description
1 polymer ?
#
loop_
_entity_poly.entity_id
_entity_poly.type
_entity_poly.pdbx_seq_one_letter_code
_entity_poly.pdbx_strand_id
1 'polypeptide(L)'
;MPAMHPKAFLVSETETLDRASLAAYVPVVQAALKAAGGRPAVISSVGGRVVPVVGEPPGNYVVSEWESLAKAQAWLASAEWKALRPQREKSYRTIRQFIVEAAPT
;
A
#
# COMPACT_ATOMS: atom_id res chain seq x y z
N MET A 1 23.67 -3.76 -20.05
CA MET A 1 22.86 -4.12 -18.86
C MET A 1 21.65 -3.21 -18.87
N PRO A 2 20.40 -3.70 -18.79
CA PRO A 2 19.26 -2.81 -18.68
C PRO A 2 19.41 -2.01 -17.37
N ALA A 3 19.13 -0.71 -17.42
CA ALA A 3 19.18 0.15 -16.23
C ALA A 3 18.15 -0.38 -15.21
N MET A 4 18.64 -0.90 -14.08
CA MET A 4 17.79 -1.37 -13.00
C MET A 4 17.29 -0.13 -12.26
N HIS A 5 16.04 0.27 -12.52
CA HIS A 5 15.43 1.37 -11.78
C HIS A 5 15.40 1.04 -10.28
N PRO A 6 15.60 2.03 -9.38
CA PRO A 6 15.42 1.79 -7.97
C PRO A 6 14.00 1.32 -7.68
N LYS A 7 13.85 0.37 -6.76
CA LYS A 7 12.53 -0.07 -6.30
C LYS A 7 11.77 1.08 -5.66
N ALA A 8 10.45 1.00 -5.65
CA ALA A 8 9.62 1.96 -4.94
C ALA A 8 8.69 1.29 -3.92
N PHE A 9 8.36 2.02 -2.87
CA PHE A 9 7.54 1.55 -1.76
C PHE A 9 6.36 2.47 -1.59
N LEU A 10 5.16 1.99 -1.92
CA LEU A 10 3.93 2.71 -1.64
C LEU A 10 3.54 2.44 -0.19
N VAL A 11 3.65 3.48 0.63
CA VAL A 11 3.37 3.50 2.06
C VAL A 11 1.96 4.04 2.28
N SER A 12 1.15 3.30 3.02
CA SER A 12 -0.21 3.70 3.39
C SER A 12 -0.39 3.61 4.89
N GLU A 13 -0.73 4.74 5.50
CA GLU A 13 -1.23 4.80 6.86
C GLU A 13 -2.73 5.05 6.86
N THR A 14 -3.46 4.19 7.55
CA THR A 14 -4.92 4.21 7.52
C THR A 14 -5.53 3.99 8.89
N GLU A 15 -6.78 4.42 9.03
CA GLU A 15 -7.63 4.15 10.19
C GLU A 15 -8.80 3.28 9.72
N THR A 16 -8.98 2.12 10.34
CA THR A 16 -10.08 1.20 9.99
C THR A 16 -11.42 1.80 10.40
N LEU A 17 -12.33 1.94 9.44
CA LEU A 17 -13.70 2.42 9.69
C LEU A 17 -14.64 1.25 9.97
N ASP A 18 -14.56 0.20 9.15
CA ASP A 18 -15.34 -1.02 9.32
C ASP A 18 -14.50 -2.28 9.06
N ARG A 19 -14.45 -3.16 10.06
CA ARG A 19 -13.63 -4.38 10.00
C ARG A 19 -14.19 -5.41 9.02
N ALA A 20 -15.51 -5.52 8.88
CA ALA A 20 -16.12 -6.47 7.96
C ALA A 20 -15.87 -6.08 6.50
N SER A 21 -16.07 -4.80 6.18
CA SER A 21 -15.74 -4.23 4.86
C SER A 21 -14.26 -4.38 4.55
N LEU A 22 -13.38 -4.12 5.52
CA LEU A 22 -11.95 -4.31 5.34
C LEU A 22 -11.58 -5.76 5.04
N ALA A 23 -12.15 -6.73 5.77
CA ALA A 23 -11.91 -8.15 5.55
C ALA A 23 -12.34 -8.60 4.14
N ALA A 24 -13.44 -8.06 3.62
CA ALA A 24 -13.89 -8.32 2.26
C ALA A 24 -13.04 -7.58 1.19
N TYR A 25 -12.51 -6.40 1.52
CA TYR A 25 -11.73 -5.57 0.61
C TYR A 25 -10.29 -6.05 0.42
N VAL A 26 -9.63 -6.50 1.49
CA VAL A 26 -8.21 -6.86 1.48
C VAL A 26 -7.86 -7.90 0.39
N PRO A 27 -8.57 -9.03 0.24
CA PRO A 27 -8.23 -10.01 -0.79
C PRO A 27 -8.31 -9.44 -2.21
N VAL A 28 -9.30 -8.58 -2.47
CA VAL A 28 -9.55 -7.96 -3.78
C VAL A 28 -8.41 -7.01 -4.14
N VAL A 29 -8.06 -6.08 -3.24
CA VAL A 29 -6.99 -5.11 -3.51
C VAL A 29 -5.63 -5.82 -3.61
N GLN A 30 -5.37 -6.84 -2.80
CA GLN A 30 -4.13 -7.61 -2.85
C GLN A 30 -3.95 -8.33 -4.19
N ALA A 31 -5.03 -8.94 -4.72
CA ALA A 31 -5.01 -9.59 -6.02
C ALA A 31 -4.78 -8.58 -7.16
N ALA A 32 -5.49 -7.45 -7.14
CA ALA A 32 -5.35 -6.40 -8.16
C ALA A 32 -3.94 -5.77 -8.13
N LEU A 33 -3.39 -5.53 -6.95
CA LEU A 33 -2.04 -4.99 -6.77
C LEU A 33 -0.97 -5.97 -7.30
N LYS A 34 -1.12 -7.27 -7.02
CA LYS A 34 -0.25 -8.32 -7.59
C LYS A 34 -0.33 -8.37 -9.11
N ALA A 35 -1.52 -8.28 -9.68
CA ALA A 35 -1.71 -8.27 -11.13
C ALA A 35 -1.06 -7.05 -11.80
N ALA A 36 -1.01 -5.91 -11.10
CA ALA A 36 -0.31 -4.70 -11.54
C ALA A 36 1.23 -4.75 -11.36
N GLY A 37 1.77 -5.87 -10.89
CA GLY A 37 3.21 -6.07 -10.68
C GLY A 37 3.74 -5.57 -9.34
N GLY A 38 2.86 -5.16 -8.42
CA GLY A 38 3.26 -4.80 -7.07
C GLY A 38 3.28 -6.01 -6.13
N ARG A 39 4.13 -5.95 -5.11
CA ARG A 39 4.18 -6.93 -4.03
C ARG A 39 3.51 -6.34 -2.80
N PRO A 40 2.28 -6.76 -2.48
CA PRO A 40 1.54 -6.12 -1.42
C PRO A 40 2.02 -6.56 -0.03
N ALA A 41 1.86 -5.67 0.95
CA ALA A 41 2.07 -5.94 2.39
C ALA A 41 3.45 -6.53 2.74
N VAL A 42 4.52 -6.07 2.10
CA VAL A 42 5.90 -6.46 2.44
C VAL A 42 6.31 -5.97 3.85
N ILE A 43 5.69 -4.90 4.31
CA ILE A 43 5.73 -4.42 5.71
C ILE A 43 4.27 -4.14 6.08
N SER A 44 3.81 -4.67 7.22
CA SER A 44 2.41 -4.55 7.62
C SER A 44 2.27 -4.58 9.14
N SER A 45 1.48 -3.66 9.68
CA SER A 45 1.00 -3.74 11.06
C SER A 45 -0.05 -4.85 11.23
N VAL A 46 -0.72 -5.27 10.14
CA VAL A 46 -1.65 -6.40 10.13
C VAL A 46 -0.88 -7.70 9.96
N GLY A 47 -0.93 -8.56 10.98
CA GLY A 47 -0.13 -9.79 11.06
C GLY A 47 1.33 -9.57 11.49
N GLY A 48 1.77 -8.32 11.57
CA GLY A 48 3.05 -7.91 12.15
C GLY A 48 2.85 -7.13 13.45
N ARG A 49 3.85 -6.32 13.81
CA ARG A 49 3.81 -5.45 14.99
C ARG A 49 4.54 -4.15 14.70
N VAL A 50 3.97 -3.04 15.16
CA VAL A 50 4.66 -1.74 15.22
C VAL A 50 5.12 -1.54 16.66
N VAL A 51 6.41 -1.26 16.86
CA VAL A 51 6.98 -0.98 18.18
C VAL A 51 7.39 0.50 18.19
N PRO A 52 6.78 1.34 19.04
CA PRO A 52 7.17 2.73 19.13
C PRO A 52 8.57 2.84 19.76
N VAL A 53 9.37 3.77 19.27
CA VAL A 53 10.65 4.17 19.88
C VAL A 53 10.55 5.58 20.42
N VAL A 54 10.04 6.52 19.62
CA VAL A 54 9.68 7.88 20.00
C VAL A 54 8.39 8.29 19.28
N GLY A 55 7.46 8.89 20.02
CA GLY A 55 6.17 9.36 19.48
C GLY A 55 5.12 8.26 19.30
N GLU A 56 3.93 8.67 18.87
CA GLU A 56 2.81 7.76 18.64
C GLU A 56 3.01 6.95 17.35
N PRO A 57 2.84 5.62 17.39
CA PRO A 57 2.93 4.78 16.20
C PRO A 57 1.67 4.95 15.32
N PRO A 58 1.78 4.72 14.00
CA PRO A 58 0.62 4.71 13.11
C PRO A 58 -0.38 3.62 13.53
N GLY A 59 -1.68 3.90 13.37
CA GLY A 59 -2.76 2.94 13.67
C GLY A 59 -2.69 1.69 12.78
N ASN A 60 -2.97 1.84 11.48
CA ASN A 60 -2.63 0.82 10.49
C ASN A 60 -1.54 1.34 9.56
N TYR A 61 -0.55 0.50 9.28
CA TYR A 61 0.57 0.81 8.42
C TYR A 61 0.85 -0.35 7.48
N VAL A 62 0.78 -0.12 6.17
CA VAL A 62 1.02 -1.14 5.15
C VAL A 62 1.88 -0.57 4.03
N VAL A 63 2.87 -1.34 3.61
CA VAL A 63 3.78 -1.02 2.51
C VAL A 63 3.66 -2.06 1.41
N SER A 64 3.58 -1.60 0.16
CA SER A 64 3.73 -2.44 -1.03
C SER A 64 5.01 -2.08 -1.76
N GLU A 65 5.74 -3.10 -2.21
CA GLU A 65 6.98 -2.96 -3.00
C GLU A 65 6.64 -2.98 -4.49
N TRP A 66 7.33 -2.14 -5.27
CA TRP A 66 7.16 -1.98 -6.70
C TRP A 66 8.52 -1.99 -7.38
N GLU A 67 8.53 -2.46 -8.63
CA GLU A 67 9.74 -2.52 -9.45
C GLU A 67 10.35 -1.13 -9.67
N SER A 68 9.52 -0.09 -9.78
CA SER A 68 9.96 1.30 -9.96
C SER A 68 8.90 2.29 -9.49
N LEU A 69 9.30 3.55 -9.30
CA LEU A 69 8.38 4.66 -9.01
C LEU A 69 7.26 4.77 -10.05
N ALA A 70 7.60 4.64 -11.33
CA ALA A 70 6.65 4.73 -12.44
C ALA A 70 5.55 3.66 -12.35
N LYS A 71 5.89 2.43 -11.94
CA LYS A 71 4.90 1.35 -11.76
C LYS A 71 3.95 1.64 -10.61
N ALA A 72 4.47 2.13 -9.48
CA ALA A 72 3.63 2.52 -8.33
C ALA A 72 2.68 3.68 -8.70
N GLN A 73 3.16 4.68 -9.43
CA GLN A 73 2.33 5.79 -9.91
C GLN A 73 1.28 5.33 -10.93
N ALA A 74 1.64 4.45 -11.86
CA ALA A 74 0.72 3.89 -12.84
C ALA A 74 -0.43 3.12 -12.17
N TRP A 75 -0.12 2.35 -11.12
CA TRP A 75 -1.14 1.69 -10.30
C TRP A 75 -2.12 2.69 -9.67
N LEU A 76 -1.63 3.75 -9.02
CA LEU A 76 -2.50 4.76 -8.40
C LEU A 76 -3.34 5.54 -9.44
N ALA A 77 -2.87 5.64 -10.68
CA ALA A 77 -3.60 6.29 -11.77
C ALA A 77 -4.61 5.35 -12.47
N SER A 78 -4.54 4.04 -12.21
CA SER A 78 -5.23 3.01 -12.98
C SER A 78 -6.74 3.01 -12.80
N ALA A 79 -7.45 2.45 -13.78
CA ALA A 79 -8.90 2.30 -13.72
C ALA A 79 -9.31 1.31 -12.62
N GLU A 80 -8.51 0.25 -12.42
CA GLU A 80 -8.70 -0.77 -11.40
C GLU A 80 -8.63 -0.17 -10.00
N TRP A 81 -7.62 0.66 -9.71
CA TRP A 81 -7.52 1.35 -8.42
C TRP A 81 -8.70 2.30 -8.16
N LYS A 82 -9.16 3.01 -9.20
CA LYS A 82 -10.33 3.90 -9.12
C LYS A 82 -11.62 3.11 -8.88
N ALA A 83 -11.79 1.96 -9.54
CA ALA A 83 -12.95 1.08 -9.37
C ALA A 83 -13.06 0.51 -7.95
N LEU A 84 -11.93 0.33 -7.26
CA LEU A 84 -11.88 -0.11 -5.87
C LEU A 84 -12.29 0.95 -4.84
N ARG A 85 -12.39 2.23 -5.25
CA ARG A 85 -12.64 3.36 -4.33
C ARG A 85 -13.89 3.19 -3.46
N PRO A 86 -15.08 2.82 -3.99
CA PRO A 86 -16.29 2.73 -3.16
C PRO A 86 -16.20 1.70 -2.03
N GLN A 87 -15.52 0.57 -2.27
CA GLN A 87 -15.30 -0.46 -1.25
C GLN A 87 -14.22 -0.02 -0.25
N ARG A 88 -13.15 0.62 -0.76
CA ARG A 88 -12.06 1.17 0.05
C ARG A 88 -12.56 2.21 1.06
N GLU A 89 -13.37 3.17 0.62
CA GLU A 89 -13.88 4.28 1.44
C GLU A 89 -14.82 3.81 2.57
N LYS A 90 -15.44 2.64 2.43
CA LYS A 90 -16.18 1.99 3.53
C LYS A 90 -15.26 1.30 4.53
N SER A 91 -14.10 0.84 4.08
CA SER A 91 -13.20 -0.01 4.86
C SER A 91 -12.29 0.80 5.77
N TYR A 92 -11.70 1.87 5.26
CA TYR A 92 -10.76 2.70 6.01
C TYR A 92 -10.69 4.14 5.50
N ARG A 93 -10.23 5.03 6.37
CA ARG A 93 -9.78 6.38 6.02
C ARG A 93 -8.27 6.38 5.83
N THR A 94 -7.78 6.99 4.76
CA THR A 94 -6.34 7.24 4.59
C THR A 94 -5.92 8.44 5.43
N ILE A 95 -4.93 8.25 6.31
CA ILE A 95 -4.31 9.32 7.11
C ILE A 95 -3.20 9.97 6.29
N ARG A 96 -2.29 9.15 5.74
CA ARG A 96 -1.27 9.58 4.77
C ARG A 96 -0.93 8.45 3.81
N GLN A 97 -0.58 8.82 2.58
CA GLN A 97 -0.12 7.89 1.56
C GLN A 97 0.94 8.57 0.71
N PHE A 98 2.07 7.89 0.52
CA PHE A 98 3.20 8.42 -0.23
C PHE A 98 4.02 7.28 -0.82
N ILE A 99 4.85 7.58 -1.82
CA ILE A 99 5.78 6.62 -2.41
C ILE A 99 7.20 7.02 -2.00
N VAL A 100 7.97 6.05 -1.53
CA VAL A 100 9.40 6.20 -1.25
C VAL A 100 10.19 5.40 -2.27
N GLU A 101 11.08 6.05 -3.00
CA GLU A 101 12.02 5.35 -3.88
C GLU A 101 13.25 4.88 -3.08
N ALA A 102 13.76 3.70 -3.38
CA ALA A 102 15.00 3.21 -2.83
C ALA A 102 16.16 4.11 -3.27
N ALA A 103 17.11 4.37 -2.38
CA ALA A 103 18.33 5.06 -2.76
C ALA A 103 19.08 4.25 -3.84
N PRO A 104 19.73 4.89 -4.82
CA PRO A 104 20.66 4.21 -5.71
C PRO A 104 21.77 3.57 -4.88
N THR A 105 21.97 2.27 -5.04
CA THR A 105 23.17 1.54 -4.56
C THR A 105 24.35 1.74 -5.50
#